data_AF-A0A9P5ZKT8-F1
#
_entry.id   AF-A0A9P5ZKT8-F1
#
_cell.length_a   1.000
_cell.length_b   1.000
_cell.length_c   1.000
_cell.angle_alpha   90.00
_cell.angle_beta   90.00
_cell.angle_gamma   90.00
#
_symmetry.space_group_name_H-M   'P 1'
#
loop_
_entity.id
_entity.type
_entity.pdbx_description
1 polymer ?
#
loop_
_entity_poly.entity_id
_entity_poly.type
_entity_poly.pdbx_seq_one_letter_code
_entity_poly.pdbx_strand_id
1 'polypeptide(L)'
;MALFVKLLSTMPYGAMSGDETKLDKAHGRVHVVKHPFWRSTSVELSNWLRGLDALHMSTRFNSDGRPRRGAFPHRRIRGRSDESPSNPAHGLPCNFYSLKFLQTLNKYELRQLKVKPEITLSFPPAIQDIINRFRHVQSKHERPLPAKFPKAAPSKQKSG
;
A
#
# COMPACT_ATOMS: atom_id res chain seq x y z
N MET A 1 -11.69 -13.78 2.89
CA MET A 1 -10.29 -13.65 3.35
C MET A 1 -9.28 -14.37 2.46
N ALA A 2 -9.56 -15.62 2.02
CA ALA A 2 -8.60 -16.44 1.26
C ALA A 2 -8.06 -15.80 -0.04
N LEU A 3 -8.91 -15.13 -0.83
CA LEU A 3 -8.50 -14.54 -2.12
C LEU A 3 -7.54 -13.36 -1.96
N PHE A 4 -7.77 -12.51 -0.95
CA PHE A 4 -6.90 -11.38 -0.60
C PHE A 4 -5.51 -11.84 -0.14
N VAL A 5 -5.46 -12.82 0.78
CA VAL A 5 -4.20 -13.37 1.29
C VAL A 5 -3.44 -14.09 0.18
N LYS A 6 -4.13 -14.87 -0.66
CA LYS A 6 -3.53 -15.54 -1.82
C LYS A 6 -2.93 -14.54 -2.81
N LEU A 7 -3.64 -13.44 -3.11
CA LEU A 7 -3.12 -12.38 -3.95
C LEU A 7 -1.85 -11.75 -3.36
N LEU A 8 -1.89 -11.30 -2.10
CA LEU A 8 -0.72 -10.70 -1.46
C LEU A 8 0.48 -11.65 -1.42
N SER A 9 0.25 -12.92 -1.13
CA SER A 9 1.32 -13.93 -1.06
C SER A 9 1.96 -14.27 -2.42
N THR A 10 1.29 -13.95 -3.53
CA THR A 10 1.76 -14.27 -4.89
C THR A 10 2.22 -13.05 -5.67
N MET A 11 2.10 -11.85 -5.10
CA MET A 11 2.58 -10.64 -5.74
C MET A 11 4.11 -10.57 -5.66
N PRO A 12 4.80 -10.41 -6.80
CA PRO A 12 6.24 -10.20 -6.79
C PRO A 12 6.58 -8.85 -6.14
N TYR A 13 7.75 -8.72 -5.54
CA TYR A 13 8.18 -7.48 -4.89
C TYR A 13 8.15 -6.28 -5.87
N GLY A 14 8.48 -6.50 -7.15
CA GLY A 14 8.43 -5.47 -8.20
C GLY A 14 7.01 -4.97 -8.54
N ALA A 15 5.97 -5.66 -8.07
CA ALA A 15 4.60 -5.15 -8.12
C ALA A 15 4.40 -3.96 -7.16
N MET A 16 5.15 -3.94 -6.06
CA MET A 16 5.19 -2.81 -5.14
C MET A 16 6.11 -1.72 -5.74
N SER A 17 5.89 -0.45 -5.43
CA SER A 17 6.70 0.63 -6.02
C SER A 17 8.17 0.52 -5.63
N GLY A 18 9.06 0.90 -6.57
CA GLY A 18 10.42 1.28 -6.23
C GLY A 18 10.36 2.66 -5.57
N ASP A 19 10.84 2.76 -4.34
CA ASP A 19 10.93 4.02 -3.62
C ASP A 19 12.36 4.54 -3.69
N GLU A 20 12.51 5.82 -4.05
CA GLU A 20 13.76 6.54 -3.85
C GLU A 20 13.68 7.40 -2.60
N THR A 21 14.75 7.40 -1.81
CA THR A 21 14.88 8.31 -0.67
C THR A 21 15.31 9.69 -1.19
N LYS A 22 14.50 10.72 -0.95
CA LYS A 22 14.87 12.12 -1.16
C LYS A 22 14.87 12.87 0.17
N LEU A 23 15.67 13.92 0.26
CA LEU A 23 15.59 14.90 1.35
C LEU A 23 14.55 15.96 0.97
N ASP A 24 13.46 15.99 1.73
CA ASP A 24 12.49 17.08 1.71
C ASP A 24 12.91 18.17 2.70
N LYS A 25 12.92 19.42 2.24
CA LYS A 25 13.36 20.57 3.04
C LYS A 25 12.46 20.83 4.25
N ALA A 26 11.18 20.45 4.17
CA ALA A 26 10.21 20.67 5.26
C ALA A 26 10.10 19.49 6.24
N HIS A 27 10.38 18.26 5.79
CA HIS A 27 10.02 17.04 6.52
C HIS A 27 11.15 16.02 6.66
N GLY A 28 12.38 16.35 6.21
CA GLY A 28 13.53 15.45 6.30
C GLY A 28 13.49 14.36 5.22
N ARG A 29 13.95 13.14 5.55
CA ARG A 29 13.98 12.03 4.56
C ARG A 29 12.57 11.55 4.24
N VAL A 30 12.19 11.64 2.97
CA VAL A 30 10.92 11.15 2.42
C VAL A 30 11.20 10.08 1.37
N HIS A 31 10.28 9.13 1.23
CA HIS A 31 10.30 8.17 0.14
C HIS A 31 9.40 8.68 -0.98
N VAL A 32 9.97 8.90 -2.15
CA VAL A 32 9.20 9.30 -3.32
C VAL A 32 8.74 8.04 -4.03
N VAL A 33 7.43 7.82 -4.02
CA VAL A 33 6.79 6.73 -4.76
C VAL A 33 6.83 7.10 -6.23
N LYS A 34 7.62 6.36 -7.01
CA LYS A 34 7.63 6.49 -8.46
C LYS A 34 6.44 5.74 -9.07
N HIS A 35 5.95 6.28 -10.19
CA HIS A 35 4.91 5.66 -10.98
C HIS A 35 5.54 5.05 -12.24
N PRO A 36 5.69 3.72 -12.32
CA PRO A 36 6.15 3.07 -13.54
C PRO A 36 5.18 3.27 -14.71
N PHE A 37 5.70 3.48 -15.92
CA PHE A 37 4.88 3.61 -17.14
C PHE A 37 4.01 2.38 -17.41
N TRP A 38 4.47 1.20 -17.01
CA TRP A 38 3.76 -0.05 -17.22
C TRP A 38 2.56 -0.23 -16.28
N ARG A 39 2.52 0.47 -15.15
CA ARG A 39 1.53 0.23 -14.09
C ARG A 39 0.24 1.01 -14.36
N SER A 40 -0.89 0.40 -14.08
CA SER A 40 -2.20 1.04 -14.20
C SER A 40 -2.28 2.29 -13.32
N THR A 41 -2.82 3.37 -13.89
CA THR A 41 -3.12 4.62 -13.19
C THR A 41 -4.53 4.65 -12.62
N SER A 42 -5.24 3.52 -12.63
CA SER A 42 -6.62 3.45 -12.15
C SER A 42 -6.73 3.90 -10.69
N VAL A 43 -7.84 4.57 -10.39
CA VAL A 43 -8.17 5.04 -9.04
C VAL A 43 -8.30 3.86 -8.08
N GLU A 44 -8.85 2.75 -8.55
CA GLU A 44 -9.04 1.52 -7.79
C GLU A 44 -7.71 0.93 -7.32
N LEU A 45 -6.76 0.71 -8.23
CA LEU A 45 -5.43 0.19 -7.87
C LEU A 45 -4.68 1.16 -6.96
N SER A 46 -4.76 2.46 -7.25
CA SER A 46 -4.17 3.49 -6.39
C SER A 46 -4.72 3.47 -4.97
N ASN A 47 -6.04 3.34 -4.81
CA ASN A 47 -6.69 3.26 -3.51
C ASN A 47 -6.35 1.95 -2.79
N TRP A 48 -6.27 0.85 -3.55
CA TRP A 48 -5.92 -0.44 -3.02
C TRP A 48 -4.48 -0.46 -2.47
N LEU A 49 -3.50 0.04 -3.22
CA LEU A 49 -2.11 0.15 -2.77
C LEU A 49 -1.98 1.07 -1.53
N ARG A 50 -2.69 2.20 -1.51
CA ARG A 50 -2.76 3.08 -0.33
C ARG A 50 -3.38 2.39 0.90
N GLY A 51 -4.34 1.49 0.67
CA GLY A 51 -4.90 0.65 1.73
C GLY A 51 -3.85 -0.26 2.35
N LEU A 52 -2.95 -0.84 1.54
CA LEU A 52 -1.83 -1.62 2.05
C LEU A 52 -0.85 -0.76 2.86
N ASP A 53 -0.59 0.48 2.44
CA ASP A 53 0.23 1.42 3.23
C ASP A 53 -0.41 1.71 4.61
N ALA A 54 -1.73 1.96 4.64
CA ALA A 54 -2.45 2.18 5.90
C ALA A 54 -2.43 0.94 6.81
N LEU A 55 -2.54 -0.26 6.23
CA LEU A 55 -2.38 -1.51 6.98
C LEU A 55 -0.96 -1.68 7.53
N HIS A 56 0.06 -1.37 6.73
CA HIS A 56 1.43 -1.36 7.22
C HIS A 56 1.60 -0.38 8.39
N MET A 57 1.02 0.82 8.30
CA MET A 57 1.01 1.80 9.39
C MET A 57 0.32 1.28 10.64
N SER A 58 -0.79 0.56 10.51
CA SER A 58 -1.49 -0.01 11.67
C SER A 58 -0.59 -0.94 12.51
N THR A 59 0.38 -1.62 11.89
CA THR A 59 1.32 -2.50 12.60
C THR A 59 2.34 -1.72 13.46
N ARG A 60 2.46 -0.40 13.25
CA ARG A 60 3.37 0.49 13.99
C ARG A 60 2.71 1.14 15.20
N PHE A 61 1.45 0.85 15.47
CA PHE A 61 0.73 1.35 16.64
C PHE A 61 0.30 0.20 17.56
N ASN A 62 0.14 0.53 18.82
CA ASN A 62 -0.48 -0.31 19.83
C ASN A 62 -2.01 -0.19 19.76
N SER A 63 -2.71 -1.08 20.45
CA SER A 63 -4.18 -1.07 20.52
C SER A 63 -4.73 0.23 21.11
N ASP A 64 -3.98 0.87 22.00
CA ASP A 64 -4.28 2.18 22.61
C ASP A 64 -4.04 3.37 21.68
N GLY A 65 -3.61 3.13 20.43
CA GLY A 65 -3.32 4.17 19.45
C GLY A 65 -1.99 4.90 19.68
N ARG A 66 -1.13 4.40 20.57
CA ARG A 66 0.24 4.93 20.74
C ARG A 66 1.21 4.27 19.75
N PRO A 67 2.21 5.02 19.25
CA PRO A 67 3.24 4.45 18.40
C PRO A 67 4.07 3.40 19.14
N ARG A 68 4.40 2.29 18.47
CA ARG A 68 5.33 1.25 18.96
C ARG A 68 6.77 1.76 18.95
N ARG A 69 7.61 1.20 19.81
CA ARG A 69 9.06 1.45 19.80
C ARG A 69 9.69 0.90 18.52
N GLY A 70 10.53 1.69 17.87
CA GLY A 70 11.22 1.33 16.62
C GLY A 70 11.22 2.47 15.60
N ALA A 71 11.90 2.25 14.48
CA ALA A 71 11.89 3.19 13.37
C ALA A 71 10.50 3.23 12.72
N PHE A 72 9.90 4.41 12.69
CA PHE A 72 8.70 4.65 11.90
C PHE A 72 9.06 4.67 10.42
N PRO A 73 8.21 4.10 9.54
CA PRO A 73 8.45 4.22 8.12
C PRO A 73 8.50 5.68 7.72
N HIS A 74 9.43 6.00 6.82
CA HIS A 74 9.54 7.35 6.29
C HIS A 74 8.25 7.72 5.55
N ARG A 75 7.92 9.00 5.60
CA ARG A 75 6.78 9.54 4.88
C ARG A 75 6.92 9.25 3.39
N ARG A 76 5.91 8.63 2.81
CA ARG A 76 5.83 8.36 1.37
C ARG A 76 5.09 9.50 0.70
N ILE A 77 5.72 10.17 -0.25
CA ILE A 77 5.11 11.22 -1.07
C ILE A 77 5.05 10.78 -2.53
N ARG A 78 4.04 11.23 -3.27
CA ARG A 78 3.97 10.95 -4.70
C ARG A 78 4.97 11.83 -5.44
N GLY A 79 5.79 11.23 -6.30
CA GLY A 79 6.60 11.97 -7.25
C GLY A 79 5.72 12.76 -8.21
N ARG A 80 6.19 13.93 -8.66
CA ARG A 80 5.40 14.87 -9.47
C ARG A 80 5.17 14.40 -10.90
N SER A 81 6.11 13.65 -11.44
CA SER A 81 6.10 12.95 -12.72
C SER A 81 7.52 12.45 -12.87
N ASP A 82 7.68 11.17 -13.13
CA ASP A 82 8.77 10.58 -13.90
C ASP A 82 8.34 9.13 -14.06
N GLU A 83 7.91 8.79 -15.28
CA GLU A 83 7.76 7.42 -15.71
C GLU A 83 9.08 6.72 -15.44
N SER A 84 9.16 6.00 -14.32
CA SER A 84 10.41 5.35 -13.95
C SER A 84 10.66 4.25 -14.98
N PRO A 85 11.82 4.26 -15.68
CA PRO A 85 12.23 3.11 -16.47
C PRO A 85 12.45 1.98 -15.48
N SER A 86 11.46 1.10 -15.39
CA SER A 86 11.48 -0.06 -14.51
C SER A 86 10.86 -1.20 -15.29
N ASN A 87 11.48 -2.38 -15.13
CA ASN A 87 10.98 -3.57 -15.80
C ASN A 87 9.57 -3.88 -15.30
N PRO A 88 8.64 -4.23 -16.21
CA PRO A 88 7.29 -4.57 -15.84
C PRO A 88 7.32 -5.82 -14.96
N ALA A 89 6.55 -5.83 -13.88
CA ALA A 89 6.42 -7.03 -13.05
C ALA A 89 5.66 -8.10 -13.85
N HIS A 90 6.12 -9.36 -13.80
CA HIS A 90 5.49 -10.46 -14.52
C HIS A 90 4.41 -11.13 -13.66
N GLY A 91 3.40 -11.71 -14.31
CA GLY A 91 2.41 -12.54 -13.64
C GLY A 91 1.38 -11.77 -12.84
N LEU A 92 1.20 -10.46 -13.09
CA LEU A 92 0.16 -9.67 -12.45
C LEU A 92 -1.19 -9.79 -13.20
N PRO A 93 -2.30 -9.52 -12.52
CA PRO A 93 -3.60 -9.36 -13.16
C PRO A 93 -3.60 -8.23 -14.19
N CYS A 94 -4.41 -8.34 -15.24
CA CYS A 94 -4.43 -7.36 -16.34
C CYS A 94 -4.72 -5.92 -15.86
N ASN A 95 -5.58 -5.75 -14.85
CA ASN A 95 -5.92 -4.44 -14.29
C ASN A 95 -4.78 -3.77 -13.48
N PHE A 96 -3.63 -4.44 -13.30
CA PHE A 96 -2.42 -3.86 -12.73
C PHE A 96 -1.55 -3.17 -13.78
N TYR A 97 -1.76 -3.44 -15.06
CA TYR A 97 -1.01 -2.84 -16.16
C TYR A 97 -1.78 -1.67 -16.78
N SER A 98 -1.04 -0.68 -17.26
CA SER A 98 -1.59 0.42 -18.06
C SER A 98 -2.04 -0.11 -19.41
N LEU A 99 -3.24 0.26 -19.86
CA LEU A 99 -3.73 -0.12 -21.18
C LEU A 99 -2.80 0.38 -22.29
N LYS A 100 -2.28 1.61 -22.15
CA LYS A 100 -1.32 2.20 -23.10
C LYS A 100 -0.06 1.34 -23.20
N PHE A 101 0.45 0.86 -22.06
CA PHE A 101 1.61 -0.02 -22.02
C PHE A 101 1.32 -1.38 -22.68
N LEU A 102 0.18 -2.01 -22.38
CA LEU A 102 -0.16 -3.29 -23.00
C LEU A 102 -0.31 -3.18 -24.52
N GLN A 103 -0.78 -2.03 -25.03
CA GLN A 103 -0.89 -1.74 -26.46
C GLN A 103 0.47 -1.56 -27.14
N THR A 104 1.53 -1.18 -26.42
CA THR A 104 2.88 -1.08 -27.01
C THR A 104 3.56 -2.44 -27.17
N LEU A 105 3.04 -3.50 -26.54
CA LEU A 105 3.67 -4.83 -26.56
C LEU A 105 3.23 -5.66 -27.75
N ASN A 106 4.17 -6.40 -28.33
CA ASN A 106 3.87 -7.43 -29.30
C ASN A 106 3.35 -8.73 -28.63
N LYS A 107 2.85 -9.67 -29.45
CA LYS A 107 2.30 -10.96 -28.96
C LYS A 107 3.31 -11.79 -28.16
N TYR A 108 4.60 -11.69 -28.48
CA TYR A 108 5.64 -12.43 -27.77
C TYR A 108 5.90 -11.81 -26.39
N GLU A 109 6.06 -10.50 -26.32
CA GLU A 109 6.27 -9.75 -25.07
C GLU A 109 5.07 -9.89 -24.11
N LEU A 110 3.86 -9.82 -24.64
CA LEU A 110 2.64 -10.03 -23.85
C LEU A 110 2.60 -11.43 -23.22
N ARG A 111 3.04 -12.46 -23.96
CA ARG A 111 3.16 -13.84 -23.44
C ARG A 111 4.24 -13.95 -22.37
N GLN A 112 5.38 -13.28 -22.56
CA GLN A 112 6.46 -13.24 -21.56
C GLN A 112 6.03 -12.59 -20.25
N LEU A 113 5.14 -11.59 -20.33
CA LEU A 113 4.59 -10.91 -19.16
C LEU A 113 3.68 -11.81 -18.32
N LYS A 114 3.15 -12.91 -18.89
CA LYS A 114 2.29 -13.89 -18.21
C LYS A 114 1.09 -13.24 -17.52
N VAL A 115 0.46 -12.27 -18.19
CA VAL A 115 -0.68 -11.51 -17.66
C VAL A 115 -1.78 -12.47 -17.20
N LYS A 116 -2.30 -12.26 -15.99
CA LYS A 116 -3.38 -13.05 -15.40
C LYS A 116 -4.74 -12.37 -15.62
N PRO A 117 -5.85 -13.11 -15.49
CA PRO A 117 -7.19 -12.53 -15.50
C PRO A 117 -7.35 -11.41 -14.48
N GLU A 118 -8.27 -10.49 -14.78
CA GLU A 118 -8.64 -9.41 -13.86
C GLU A 118 -9.10 -9.94 -12.51
N ILE A 119 -8.81 -9.17 -11.46
CA ILE A 119 -9.29 -9.45 -10.12
C ILE A 119 -9.98 -8.23 -9.53
N THR A 120 -10.95 -8.47 -8.65
CA THR A 120 -11.58 -7.40 -7.87
C THR A 120 -10.62 -6.87 -6.80
N LEU A 121 -10.32 -5.58 -6.84
CA LEU A 121 -9.46 -4.89 -5.88
C LEU A 121 -10.28 -4.33 -4.72
N SER A 122 -10.64 -5.20 -3.77
CA SER A 122 -11.38 -4.81 -2.58
C SER A 122 -10.80 -5.40 -1.30
N PHE A 123 -10.97 -4.68 -0.20
CA PHE A 123 -10.65 -5.19 1.12
C PHE A 123 -11.91 -5.69 1.82
N PRO A 124 -11.84 -6.79 2.58
CA PRO A 124 -12.91 -7.21 3.47
C PRO A 124 -13.30 -6.09 4.47
N PRO A 125 -14.57 -6.02 4.93
CA PRO A 125 -15.04 -4.93 5.78
C PRO A 125 -14.18 -4.66 7.03
N ALA A 126 -13.76 -5.73 7.73
CA ALA A 126 -12.91 -5.62 8.91
C ALA A 126 -11.54 -4.97 8.62
N ILE A 127 -10.96 -5.24 7.44
CA ILE A 127 -9.71 -4.64 6.98
C ILE A 127 -9.95 -3.19 6.53
N GLN A 128 -11.09 -2.92 5.89
CA GLN A 128 -11.47 -1.58 5.46
C GLN A 128 -11.61 -0.62 6.64
N ASP A 129 -12.14 -1.08 7.78
CA ASP A 129 -12.21 -0.28 9.00
C ASP A 129 -10.82 0.08 9.55
N ILE A 130 -9.85 -0.84 9.50
CA ILE A 130 -8.45 -0.56 9.87
C ILE A 130 -7.86 0.46 8.90
N ILE A 131 -8.05 0.28 7.59
CA ILE A 131 -7.55 1.21 6.57
C ILE A 131 -8.09 2.62 6.84
N ASN A 132 -9.39 2.77 7.02
CA ASN A 132 -10.02 4.07 7.27
C ASN A 132 -9.47 4.74 8.52
N ARG A 133 -9.13 3.96 9.55
CA ARG A 133 -8.57 4.44 10.80
C ARG A 133 -7.15 5.01 10.67
N PHE A 134 -6.36 4.48 9.73
CA PHE A 134 -4.93 4.81 9.56
C PHE A 134 -4.61 5.56 8.26
N ARG A 135 -5.59 5.80 7.37
CA ARG A 135 -5.37 6.38 6.04
C ARG A 135 -4.71 7.77 6.06
N HIS A 136 -4.97 8.55 7.11
CA HIS A 136 -4.38 9.89 7.30
C HIS A 136 -3.06 9.86 8.07
N VAL A 137 -2.67 8.72 8.65
CA VAL A 137 -1.47 8.61 9.49
C VAL A 137 -0.23 8.41 8.62
N GLN A 138 0.66 9.40 8.64
CA GLN A 138 1.92 9.46 7.90
C GLN A 138 3.13 9.52 8.84
N SER A 139 2.93 9.76 10.14
CA SER A 139 4.02 9.84 11.12
C SER A 139 3.60 9.38 12.52
N LYS A 140 4.58 9.22 13.41
CA LYS A 140 4.36 8.88 14.83
C LYS A 140 3.60 9.95 15.62
N HIS A 141 3.53 11.18 15.10
CA HIS A 141 2.91 12.32 15.77
C HIS A 141 1.41 12.40 15.52
N GLU A 142 0.92 11.72 14.49
CA GLU A 142 -0.49 11.66 14.16
C GLU A 142 -1.15 10.49 14.87
N ARG A 143 -2.34 10.75 15.44
CA ARG A 143 -3.11 9.70 16.08
C ARG A 143 -4.07 9.05 15.08
N PRO A 144 -4.18 7.72 15.08
CA PRO A 144 -5.23 7.05 14.33
C PRO A 144 -6.60 7.48 14.84
N LEU A 145 -7.62 7.40 13.98
CA LEU A 145 -9.00 7.65 14.40
C LEU A 145 -9.41 6.65 15.51
N PRO A 146 -10.45 6.95 16.30
CA PRO A 146 -11.00 5.97 17.23
C PRO A 146 -11.43 4.71 16.47
N ALA A 147 -11.26 3.54 17.10
CA ALA A 147 -11.87 2.34 16.55
C ALA A 147 -13.40 2.48 16.65
N LYS A 148 -14.13 2.13 15.58
CA LYS A 148 -15.61 2.11 15.59
C LYS A 148 -16.17 1.22 16.71
N PHE A 149 -15.41 0.21 17.10
CA PHE A 149 -15.65 -0.62 18.27
C PHE A 149 -14.40 -0.57 19.16
N PRO A 150 -14.36 0.29 20.20
CA PRO A 150 -13.26 0.27 21.13
C PRO A 150 -13.18 -1.12 21.76
N LYS A 151 -12.01 -1.77 21.69
CA LYS A 151 -11.74 -2.91 22.57
C LYS A 151 -11.88 -2.39 23.99
N ALA A 152 -12.75 -3.02 24.79
CA ALA A 152 -12.92 -2.68 26.20
C ALA A 152 -11.53 -2.57 26.85
N ALA A 153 -11.28 -1.46 27.54
CA ALA A 153 -10.04 -1.28 28.26
C ALA A 153 -9.85 -2.45 29.24
N PRO A 154 -8.64 -3.00 29.41
CA PRO A 154 -8.40 -3.97 30.48
C PRO A 154 -8.74 -3.27 31.81
N SER A 155 -9.74 -3.79 32.50
CA SER A 155 -10.12 -3.32 33.82
C SER A 155 -8.90 -3.39 34.71
N LYS A 156 -8.47 -2.25 35.25
CA LYS A 156 -7.48 -2.23 36.32
C LYS A 156 -8.11 -2.94 37.52
N GLN A 157 -7.80 -4.22 37.71
CA GLN A 157 -8.02 -4.87 38.99
C GLN A 157 -7.14 -4.15 40.01
N LYS A 158 -7.76 -3.32 40.86
CA LYS A 158 -7.15 -2.87 42.10
C LYS A 158 -7.07 -4.09 43.02
N SER A 159 -5.89 -4.65 43.21
CA SER A 159 -5.61 -5.50 44.37
C SER A 159 -5.49 -4.58 45.59
N GLY A 160 -6.32 -4.83 46.59
CA GLY A 160 -6.26 -4.18 47.89
C GLY A 160 -5.08 -4.65 48.74
#